data_AF-A0A4Q2D8Z8-F1
#
_entry.id   AF-A0A4Q2D8Z8-F1
#
_cell.length_a   1.000
_cell.length_b   1.000
_cell.length_c   1.000
_cell.angle_alpha   90.00
_cell.angle_beta   90.00
_cell.angle_gamma   90.00
#
_symmetry.space_group_name_H-M   'P 1'
#
loop_
_entity.id
_entity.type
_entity.pdbx_description
1 polymer ?
#
loop_
_entity_poly.entity_id
_entity_poly.type
_entity_poly.pdbx_seq_one_letter_code
_entity_poly.pdbx_strand_id
1 'polypeptide(L)'
;MDARLRRVNKEIAGPEGTPYEGGQFEVDIVIPDSYPFQPVKMKFITKVYHPNVSSASGAICLDILKDAWSPVLTLKSTLISLQSLLCSPEPNDPQDAEVAKHYMTSRPSFEETARYWTRIYADGPQDQAKLAGEQDAVAIAGLEKAHVDRFENMGFSRDTVIDVLRRLNYRGKNVGTITDDQIVERLLSS
;
A
#
# COMPACT_ATOMS: atom_id res chain seq x y z
N MET A 1 0.51 -11.41 32.16
CA MET A 1 1.62 -11.90 31.31
C MET A 1 1.36 -11.33 29.93
N ASP A 2 2.11 -10.28 29.57
CA ASP A 2 1.85 -9.42 28.40
C ASP A 2 1.94 -10.21 27.09
N ALA A 3 0.82 -10.37 26.41
CA ALA A 3 0.69 -10.93 25.06
C ALA A 3 1.17 -9.94 23.97
N ARG A 4 2.17 -9.12 24.28
CA ARG A 4 2.56 -7.96 23.46
C ARG A 4 3.86 -8.26 22.72
N LEU A 5 3.72 -8.29 21.39
CA LEU A 5 4.77 -8.22 20.36
C LEU A 5 5.47 -9.52 19.98
N ARG A 6 4.85 -10.25 19.03
CA ARG A 6 5.62 -10.92 17.98
C ARG A 6 5.18 -10.55 16.57
N ARG A 7 4.72 -9.31 16.39
CA ARG A 7 4.45 -8.70 15.08
C ARG A 7 5.62 -7.80 14.71
N VAL A 8 6.15 -7.96 13.51
CA VAL A 8 7.34 -7.23 13.02
C VAL A 8 7.01 -6.73 11.63
N ASN A 9 7.17 -5.43 11.39
CA ASN A 9 7.17 -4.89 10.04
C ASN A 9 8.61 -4.91 9.52
N LYS A 10 8.79 -5.39 8.30
CA LYS A 10 10.08 -5.39 7.60
C LYS A 10 9.91 -4.80 6.23
N GLU A 11 10.88 -4.02 5.82
CA GLU A 11 10.97 -3.52 4.46
C GLU A 11 11.88 -4.41 3.63
N ILE A 12 11.45 -4.74 2.43
CA ILE A 12 12.20 -5.54 1.47
C ILE A 12 12.43 -4.70 0.22
N ALA A 13 13.68 -4.57 -0.19
CA ALA A 13 14.03 -3.93 -1.45
C ALA A 13 13.64 -4.83 -2.63
N GLY A 14 12.99 -4.24 -3.61
CA GLY A 14 12.70 -4.89 -4.88
C GLY A 14 13.99 -5.28 -5.61
N PRO A 15 14.08 -6.51 -6.14
CA PRO A 15 15.28 -7.00 -6.80
C PRO A 15 15.61 -6.24 -8.10
N GLU A 16 16.90 -6.04 -8.36
CA GLU A 16 17.41 -5.42 -9.58
C GLU A 16 17.09 -6.26 -10.83
N GLY A 17 16.85 -5.60 -11.96
CA GLY A 17 16.49 -6.27 -13.22
C GLY A 17 15.04 -6.76 -13.28
N THR A 18 14.19 -6.37 -12.32
CA THR A 18 12.78 -6.74 -12.24
C THR A 18 11.89 -5.49 -12.30
N PRO A 19 10.59 -5.59 -12.61
CA PRO A 19 9.70 -4.42 -12.55
C PRO A 19 9.57 -3.81 -11.14
N TYR A 20 10.06 -4.50 -10.11
CA TYR A 20 10.05 -4.07 -8.72
C TYR A 20 11.31 -3.30 -8.30
N GLU A 21 12.31 -3.22 -9.19
CA GLU A 21 13.58 -2.53 -8.93
C GLU A 21 13.36 -1.10 -8.40
N GLY A 22 14.10 -0.74 -7.35
CA GLY A 22 14.01 0.56 -6.69
C GLY A 22 12.84 0.70 -5.72
N GLY A 23 11.88 -0.24 -5.69
CA GLY A 23 10.78 -0.24 -4.74
C GLY A 23 11.16 -0.74 -3.34
N GLN A 24 10.53 -0.17 -2.32
CA GLN A 24 10.55 -0.62 -0.93
C GLN A 24 9.19 -1.19 -0.54
N PHE A 25 9.17 -2.49 -0.25
CA PHE A 25 7.95 -3.23 0.04
C PHE A 25 7.85 -3.53 1.52
N GLU A 26 6.86 -2.94 2.19
CA GLU A 26 6.61 -3.22 3.60
C GLU A 26 5.85 -4.56 3.73
N VAL A 27 6.39 -5.42 4.59
CA VAL A 27 5.87 -6.76 4.89
C VAL A 27 5.58 -6.84 6.38
N ASP A 28 4.33 -7.17 6.69
CA ASP A 28 3.89 -7.49 8.03
C ASP A 28 4.15 -8.96 8.33
N ILE A 29 4.87 -9.22 9.42
CA ILE A 29 5.23 -10.57 9.86
C ILE A 29 4.63 -10.80 11.23
N VAL A 30 3.81 -11.83 11.35
CA VAL A 30 3.24 -12.28 12.62
C VAL A 30 3.86 -13.63 12.97
N ILE A 31 4.65 -13.65 14.05
CA ILE A 31 5.30 -14.86 14.54
C ILE A 31 4.35 -15.52 15.56
N PRO A 32 3.90 -16.77 15.32
CA PRO A 32 3.04 -17.48 16.27
C PRO A 32 3.80 -17.86 17.55
N ASP A 33 3.06 -18.17 18.61
CA ASP A 33 3.65 -18.69 19.86
C ASP A 33 4.41 -20.00 19.64
N SER A 34 3.88 -20.84 18.74
CA SER A 34 4.44 -22.15 18.36
C SER A 34 5.64 -22.07 17.42
N TYR A 35 6.18 -20.88 17.12
CA TYR A 35 7.41 -20.75 16.34
C TYR A 35 8.60 -21.41 17.08
N PRO A 36 9.45 -22.22 16.42
CA PRO A 36 9.57 -22.46 14.97
C PRO A 36 8.80 -23.67 14.43
N PHE A 37 7.94 -24.32 15.22
CA PHE A 37 7.15 -25.48 14.76
C PHE A 37 5.98 -25.08 13.86
N GLN A 38 5.51 -23.84 13.94
CA GLN A 38 4.59 -23.24 12.98
C GLN A 38 5.26 -22.12 12.18
N PRO A 39 4.92 -21.97 10.88
CA PRO A 39 5.44 -20.90 10.05
C PRO A 39 5.00 -19.53 10.57
N VAL A 40 5.83 -18.52 10.31
CA VAL A 40 5.43 -17.12 10.47
C VAL A 40 4.38 -16.78 9.41
N LYS A 41 3.43 -15.92 9.75
CA LYS A 41 2.48 -15.39 8.77
C LYS A 41 3.04 -14.11 8.19
N MET A 42 3.18 -14.04 6.87
CA MET A 42 3.65 -12.85 6.17
C MET A 42 2.56 -12.33 5.25
N LYS A 43 2.44 -11.00 5.18
CA LYS A 43 1.63 -10.32 4.16
C LYS A 43 2.31 -9.02 3.74
N PHE A 44 2.19 -8.67 2.47
CA PHE A 44 2.58 -7.34 2.04
C PHE A 44 1.58 -6.30 2.54
N ILE A 45 2.08 -5.24 3.18
CA ILE A 45 1.31 -4.03 3.46
C ILE A 45 1.32 -3.16 2.19
N THR A 46 2.48 -3.00 1.57
CA THR A 46 2.61 -2.33 0.28
C THR A 46 1.88 -3.12 -0.80
N LYS A 47 1.08 -2.45 -1.63
CA LYS A 47 0.40 -3.12 -2.75
C LYS A 47 1.43 -3.54 -3.80
N VAL A 48 1.42 -4.83 -4.14
CA VAL A 48 2.33 -5.42 -5.13
C VAL A 48 1.50 -6.08 -6.23
N TYR A 49 1.87 -5.80 -7.48
CA TYR A 49 1.25 -6.43 -8.65
C TYR A 49 2.07 -7.66 -9.05
N HIS A 50 1.80 -8.81 -8.44
CA HIS A 50 2.58 -10.05 -8.63
C HIS A 50 1.66 -11.28 -8.67
N PRO A 51 1.88 -12.29 -9.55
CA PRO A 51 1.00 -13.46 -9.66
C PRO A 51 0.80 -14.24 -8.34
N ASN A 52 1.86 -14.37 -7.54
CA ASN A 52 1.84 -15.07 -6.24
C ASN A 52 1.53 -14.16 -5.03
N VAL A 53 1.15 -12.89 -5.26
CA VAL A 53 0.71 -11.96 -4.21
C VAL A 53 -0.68 -11.44 -4.53
N SER A 54 -1.60 -11.49 -3.57
CA SER A 54 -2.93 -10.91 -3.75
C SER A 54 -2.84 -9.39 -3.84
N SER A 55 -3.29 -8.83 -4.97
CA SER A 55 -3.33 -7.38 -5.19
C SER A 55 -4.28 -6.64 -4.22
N ALA A 56 -5.31 -7.33 -3.72
CA ALA A 56 -6.32 -6.78 -2.82
C ALA A 56 -5.93 -6.88 -1.33
N SER A 57 -5.33 -8.00 -0.92
CA SER A 57 -5.10 -8.31 0.51
C SER A 57 -3.62 -8.35 0.91
N GLY A 58 -2.70 -8.39 -0.05
CA GLY A 58 -1.28 -8.59 0.18
C GLY A 58 -0.91 -10.00 0.66
N ALA A 59 -1.86 -10.94 0.66
CA ALA A 59 -1.60 -12.34 1.00
C ALA A 59 -0.57 -12.94 0.03
N ILE A 60 0.37 -13.72 0.57
CA ILE A 60 1.48 -14.32 -0.18
C ILE A 60 1.22 -15.82 -0.28
N CYS A 61 1.26 -16.38 -1.50
CA CYS A 61 1.35 -17.83 -1.67
C CYS A 61 2.83 -18.22 -1.76
N LEU A 62 3.36 -18.80 -0.68
CA LEU A 62 4.70 -19.37 -0.66
C LEU A 62 4.63 -20.72 0.04
N ASP A 63 5.13 -21.76 -0.62
CA ASP A 63 5.15 -23.15 -0.18
C ASP A 63 5.81 -23.32 1.21
N ILE A 64 6.92 -22.61 1.44
CA ILE A 64 7.60 -22.65 2.73
C ILE A 64 6.78 -22.02 3.86
N LEU A 65 5.75 -21.20 3.57
CA LEU A 65 4.83 -20.67 4.58
C LEU A 65 3.64 -21.61 4.86
N LYS A 66 3.54 -22.72 4.14
CA LYS A 66 2.48 -23.73 4.23
C LYS A 66 3.07 -25.10 4.51
N ASP A 67 3.05 -25.99 3.53
CA ASP A 67 3.35 -27.42 3.65
C ASP A 67 4.85 -27.72 3.64
N ALA A 68 5.67 -26.83 3.06
CA ALA A 68 7.13 -26.99 3.01
C ALA A 68 7.85 -26.30 4.20
N TRP A 69 7.10 -25.84 5.22
CA TRP A 69 7.71 -25.24 6.41
C TRP A 69 8.51 -26.28 7.20
N SER A 70 9.75 -25.92 7.54
CA SER A 70 10.61 -26.69 8.44
C SER A 70 11.09 -25.81 9.58
N PRO A 71 11.19 -26.31 10.82
CA PRO A 71 11.74 -25.55 11.95
C PRO A 71 13.19 -25.08 11.77
N VAL A 72 13.89 -25.60 10.75
CA VAL A 72 15.23 -25.18 10.34
C VAL A 72 15.18 -23.84 9.57
N LEU A 73 14.04 -23.48 8.99
CA LEU A 73 13.84 -22.22 8.29
C LEU A 73 13.71 -21.08 9.29
N THR A 74 14.61 -20.12 9.16
CA THR A 74 14.62 -18.89 9.94
C THR A 74 13.83 -17.79 9.25
N LEU A 75 13.39 -16.77 10.00
CA LEU A 75 12.81 -15.56 9.43
C LEU A 75 13.67 -14.96 8.30
N LYS A 76 15.00 -14.98 8.46
CA LYS A 76 15.94 -14.49 7.45
C LYS A 76 15.88 -15.30 6.16
N SER A 77 15.90 -16.63 6.23
CA SER A 77 15.78 -17.47 5.03
C SER A 77 14.42 -17.28 4.35
N THR A 78 13.35 -17.13 5.13
CA THR A 78 12.01 -16.90 4.56
C THR A 78 11.92 -15.55 3.84
N LEU A 79 12.53 -14.49 4.38
CA LEU A 79 12.60 -13.19 3.71
C LEU A 79 13.43 -13.25 2.42
N ILE A 80 14.52 -14.01 2.41
CA ILE A 80 15.33 -14.23 1.20
C ILE A 80 14.49 -14.98 0.15
N SER A 81 13.78 -16.04 0.54
CA SER A 81 12.86 -16.75 -0.37
C SER A 81 11.76 -15.84 -0.92
N LEU A 82 11.22 -14.93 -0.10
CA LEU A 82 10.24 -13.94 -0.55
C LEU A 82 10.83 -12.98 -1.60
N GLN A 83 12.08 -12.54 -1.42
CA GLN A 83 12.76 -11.73 -2.43
C GLN A 83 13.02 -12.52 -3.72
N SER A 84 13.39 -13.80 -3.61
CA SER A 84 13.52 -14.68 -4.77
C SER A 84 12.20 -14.88 -5.52
N LEU A 85 11.07 -14.95 -4.80
CA LEU A 85 9.74 -15.03 -5.40
C LEU A 85 9.45 -13.80 -6.28
N LEU A 86 9.82 -12.59 -5.83
CA LEU A 86 9.68 -11.37 -6.62
C LEU A 86 10.52 -11.38 -7.91
N CYS A 87 11.68 -12.05 -7.90
CA CYS A 87 12.48 -12.25 -9.11
C CYS A 87 11.86 -13.25 -10.10
N SER A 88 11.22 -14.28 -9.58
CA SER A 88 10.78 -15.45 -10.34
C SER A 88 9.34 -15.80 -9.98
N PRO A 89 8.36 -15.14 -10.61
CA PRO A 89 6.95 -15.47 -10.41
C PRO A 89 6.66 -16.89 -10.88
N GLU A 90 5.83 -17.61 -10.12
CA GLU A 90 5.37 -18.96 -10.43
C GLU A 90 3.90 -18.90 -10.90
N PRO A 91 3.64 -18.82 -12.21
CA PRO A 91 2.28 -18.64 -12.74
C PRO A 91 1.41 -19.91 -12.61
N ASN A 92 2.00 -21.07 -12.30
CA ASN A 92 1.26 -22.34 -12.19
C ASN A 92 0.51 -22.50 -10.86
N ASP A 93 0.89 -21.77 -9.81
CA ASP A 93 0.17 -21.70 -8.52
C ASP A 93 -0.07 -20.23 -8.11
N PRO A 94 -0.96 -19.51 -8.82
CA PRO A 94 -1.15 -18.10 -8.61
C PRO A 94 -2.00 -17.80 -7.37
N GLN A 95 -1.61 -16.77 -6.63
CA GLN A 95 -2.43 -16.20 -5.56
C GLN A 95 -3.49 -15.24 -6.12
N ASP A 96 -3.18 -14.60 -7.25
CA ASP A 96 -4.04 -13.67 -7.97
C ASP A 96 -4.19 -14.13 -9.43
N ALA A 97 -5.34 -14.73 -9.74
CA ALA A 97 -5.60 -15.36 -11.04
C ALA A 97 -5.65 -14.33 -12.19
N GLU A 98 -6.07 -13.10 -11.92
CA GLU A 98 -6.13 -12.04 -12.93
C GLU A 98 -4.73 -11.57 -13.30
N VAL A 99 -3.89 -11.35 -12.28
CA VAL A 99 -2.48 -10.96 -12.48
C VAL A 99 -1.71 -12.08 -13.18
N ALA A 100 -1.93 -13.33 -12.80
CA ALA A 100 -1.30 -14.48 -13.46
C ALA A 100 -1.73 -14.63 -14.92
N LYS A 101 -3.03 -14.46 -15.22
CA LYS A 101 -3.52 -14.46 -16.59
C LYS A 101 -2.90 -13.32 -17.41
N HIS A 102 -2.77 -12.14 -16.83
CA HIS A 102 -2.12 -11.00 -17.47
C HIS A 102 -0.64 -11.30 -17.77
N TYR A 103 0.08 -11.86 -16.80
CA TYR A 103 1.47 -12.29 -16.94
C TYR A 103 1.65 -13.31 -18.08
N MET A 104 0.76 -14.32 -18.16
CA MET A 104 0.81 -15.34 -19.20
C MET A 104 0.41 -14.82 -20.59
N THR A 105 -0.48 -13.83 -20.65
CA THR A 105 -0.99 -13.27 -21.91
C THR A 105 -0.02 -12.27 -22.52
N SER A 106 0.52 -11.36 -21.72
CA SER A 106 1.42 -10.30 -22.18
C SER A 106 2.40 -9.90 -21.09
N ARG A 107 3.58 -10.52 -21.13
CA ARG A 107 4.69 -10.20 -20.22
C ARG A 107 5.13 -8.73 -20.26
N PRO A 108 5.25 -8.06 -21.43
CA PRO A 108 5.64 -6.65 -21.48
C PRO A 108 4.62 -5.71 -20.81
N SER A 109 3.32 -5.97 -21.02
CA SER A 109 2.25 -5.15 -20.43
C SER A 109 2.13 -5.38 -18.93
N PHE A 110 2.33 -6.62 -18.48
CA PHE A 110 2.46 -6.95 -17.06
C PHE A 110 3.63 -6.19 -16.42
N GLU A 111 4.83 -6.21 -17.04
CA GLU A 111 6.02 -5.55 -16.49
C GLU A 111 5.82 -4.03 -16.40
N GLU A 112 5.14 -3.41 -17.35
CA GLU A 112 4.78 -1.99 -17.29
C GLU A 112 3.84 -1.69 -16.12
N THR A 113 2.81 -2.52 -15.93
CA THR A 113 1.85 -2.37 -14.83
C THR A 113 2.51 -2.58 -13.47
N ALA A 114 3.36 -3.61 -13.34
CA ALA A 114 4.09 -3.90 -12.12
C ALA A 114 5.10 -2.79 -11.76
N ARG A 115 5.76 -2.20 -12.77
CA ARG A 115 6.64 -1.04 -12.58
C ARG A 115 5.84 0.19 -12.17
N TYR A 116 4.68 0.41 -12.76
CA TYR A 116 3.78 1.49 -12.36
C TYR A 116 3.36 1.34 -10.90
N TRP A 117 2.91 0.16 -10.49
CA TRP A 117 2.55 -0.14 -9.10
C TRP A 117 3.70 0.07 -8.13
N THR A 118 4.90 -0.38 -8.49
CA THR A 118 6.10 -0.18 -7.67
C THR A 118 6.38 1.30 -7.45
N ARG A 119 6.29 2.14 -8.48
CA ARG A 119 6.50 3.59 -8.35
C ARG A 119 5.44 4.31 -7.52
N ILE A 120 4.19 3.84 -7.53
CA ILE A 120 3.11 4.53 -6.81
C ILE A 120 2.93 4.03 -5.36
N TYR A 121 3.28 2.77 -5.08
CA TYR A 121 3.05 2.16 -3.77
C TYR A 121 4.34 1.86 -3.00
N ALA A 122 5.47 1.65 -3.69
CA ALA A 122 6.72 1.22 -3.09
C ALA A 122 7.82 2.30 -3.15
N ASP A 123 7.50 3.54 -3.56
CA ASP A 123 8.47 4.66 -3.61
C ASP A 123 8.57 5.34 -2.23
N GLY A 124 9.40 4.77 -1.34
CA GLY A 124 9.84 5.39 -0.08
C GLY A 124 8.75 5.64 0.98
N PRO A 125 9.13 6.15 2.18
CA PRO A 125 8.32 6.07 3.39
C PRO A 125 6.95 6.75 3.23
N GLN A 126 5.90 5.95 3.39
CA GLN A 126 4.52 6.28 3.04
C GLN A 126 3.87 7.29 4.00
N ASP A 127 3.68 8.51 3.51
CA ASP A 127 2.51 9.36 3.81
C ASP A 127 1.36 9.14 2.79
N GLN A 128 1.56 8.26 1.79
CA GLN A 128 0.73 8.23 0.58
C GLN A 128 -0.46 7.25 0.58
N ALA A 129 -0.56 6.31 1.52
CA ALA A 129 -1.77 5.48 1.67
C ALA A 129 -3.00 6.29 2.14
N LYS A 130 -2.77 7.47 2.76
CA LYS A 130 -3.81 8.47 3.05
C LYS A 130 -4.28 9.21 1.80
N LEU A 131 -3.37 9.55 0.89
CA LEU A 131 -3.66 10.32 -0.33
C LEU A 131 -4.63 9.63 -1.29
N ALA A 132 -4.59 8.29 -1.42
CA ALA A 132 -5.50 7.58 -2.32
C ALA A 132 -6.95 7.53 -1.77
N GLY A 133 -7.12 7.26 -0.47
CA GLY A 133 -8.45 7.30 0.17
C GLY A 133 -9.00 8.72 0.35
N GLU A 134 -8.13 9.71 0.54
CA GLU A 134 -8.51 11.11 0.63
C GLU A 134 -8.83 11.73 -0.74
N GLN A 135 -8.20 11.28 -1.82
CA GLN A 135 -8.58 11.67 -3.18
C GLN A 135 -10.03 11.27 -3.51
N ASP A 136 -10.46 10.08 -3.08
CA ASP A 136 -11.86 9.65 -3.21
C ASP A 136 -12.79 10.57 -2.40
N ALA A 137 -12.44 10.94 -1.16
CA ALA A 137 -13.26 11.84 -0.34
C ALA A 137 -13.38 13.25 -0.94
N VAL A 138 -12.29 13.82 -1.46
CA VAL A 138 -12.27 15.13 -2.12
C VAL A 138 -13.08 15.09 -3.42
N ALA A 139 -12.95 14.02 -4.22
CA ALA A 139 -13.69 13.84 -5.46
C ALA A 139 -15.20 13.59 -5.23
N ILE A 140 -15.56 12.76 -4.24
CA ILE A 140 -16.96 12.56 -3.80
C ILE A 140 -17.55 13.87 -3.28
N ALA A 141 -16.73 14.65 -2.57
CA ALA A 141 -17.08 16.00 -2.15
C ALA A 141 -16.94 17.03 -3.28
N GLY A 142 -16.75 16.66 -4.55
CA GLY A 142 -16.71 17.58 -5.69
C GLY A 142 -15.78 18.79 -5.52
N LEU A 143 -14.77 18.67 -4.65
CA LEU A 143 -13.81 19.71 -4.33
C LEU A 143 -12.56 19.51 -5.18
N GLU A 144 -11.83 20.59 -5.43
CA GLU A 144 -10.55 20.51 -6.10
C GLU A 144 -9.44 20.22 -5.08
N LYS A 145 -8.60 19.23 -5.36
CA LYS A 145 -7.51 18.81 -4.47
C LYS A 145 -6.58 19.97 -4.09
N ALA A 146 -6.31 20.86 -5.04
CA ALA A 146 -5.47 22.05 -4.83
C ALA A 146 -5.98 22.96 -3.71
N HIS A 147 -7.31 23.05 -3.52
CA HIS A 147 -7.89 23.87 -2.44
C HIS A 147 -7.72 23.20 -1.08
N VAL A 148 -7.89 21.88 -1.02
CA VAL A 148 -7.75 21.12 0.22
C VAL A 148 -6.29 21.09 0.69
N ASP A 149 -5.36 20.83 -0.24
CA ASP A 149 -3.91 20.81 0.04
C ASP A 149 -3.40 22.18 0.55
N ARG A 150 -4.02 23.28 0.12
CA ARG A 150 -3.65 24.63 0.56
C ARG A 150 -3.91 24.85 2.05
N PHE A 151 -5.09 24.45 2.54
CA PHE A 151 -5.43 24.60 3.96
C PHE A 151 -4.78 23.54 4.84
N GLU A 152 -4.50 22.36 4.30
CA GLU A 152 -3.73 21.34 5.00
C GLU A 152 -2.28 21.78 5.25
N ASN A 153 -1.64 22.42 4.26
CA ASN A 153 -0.31 23.02 4.44
C ASN A 153 -0.29 24.17 5.46
N MET A 154 -1.44 24.71 5.84
CA MET A 154 -1.56 25.69 6.92
C MET A 154 -1.69 25.03 8.31
N GLY A 155 -1.67 23.70 8.39
CA GLY A 155 -1.72 22.92 9.63
C GLY A 155 -3.12 22.43 10.01
N PHE A 156 -4.12 22.60 9.16
CA PHE A 156 -5.48 22.10 9.41
C PHE A 156 -5.62 20.64 8.98
N SER A 157 -6.41 19.85 9.72
CA SER A 157 -6.68 18.45 9.37
C SER A 157 -7.52 18.36 8.09
N ARG A 158 -7.09 17.53 7.13
CA ARG A 158 -7.75 17.37 5.84
C ARG A 158 -9.25 17.04 5.94
N ASP A 159 -9.64 16.22 6.91
CA ASP A 159 -11.05 15.84 7.15
C ASP A 159 -11.92 17.05 7.52
N THR A 160 -11.42 17.91 8.42
CA THR A 160 -12.05 19.17 8.81
C THR A 160 -12.14 20.14 7.64
N VAL A 161 -11.08 20.21 6.83
CA VAL A 161 -11.05 21.04 5.62
C VAL A 161 -12.12 20.60 4.63
N ILE A 162 -12.23 19.30 4.34
CA ILE A 162 -13.23 18.76 3.43
C ILE A 162 -14.65 19.05 3.95
N ASP A 163 -14.92 18.87 5.24
CA ASP A 163 -16.24 19.12 5.81
C ASP A 163 -16.64 20.60 5.78
N VAL A 164 -15.71 21.51 6.13
CA VAL A 164 -15.95 22.96 6.08
C VAL A 164 -16.16 23.44 4.65
N LEU A 165 -15.30 23.04 3.70
CA LEU A 165 -15.44 23.40 2.29
C LEU A 165 -16.74 22.85 1.69
N ARG A 166 -17.16 21.64 2.11
CA ARG A 166 -18.46 21.06 1.73
C ARG A 166 -19.63 21.88 2.29
N ARG A 167 -19.58 22.28 3.56
CA ARG A 167 -20.62 23.12 4.20
C ARG A 167 -20.72 24.51 3.57
N LEU A 168 -19.59 25.07 3.15
CA LEU A 168 -19.51 26.37 2.47
C LEU A 168 -19.86 26.29 0.97
N ASN A 169 -20.13 25.08 0.44
CA ASN A 169 -20.37 24.85 -0.97
C ASN A 169 -19.28 25.46 -1.87
N TYR A 170 -18.01 25.31 -1.44
CA TYR A 170 -16.83 25.88 -2.09
C TYR A 170 -16.47 25.12 -3.37
N ARG A 171 -17.31 25.25 -4.41
CA ARG A 171 -17.16 24.57 -5.70
C ARG A 171 -17.48 25.52 -6.85
N GLY A 172 -16.80 25.35 -7.99
CA GLY A 172 -17.06 26.08 -9.23
C GLY A 172 -17.04 27.61 -9.05
N LYS A 173 -18.16 28.28 -9.33
CA LYS A 173 -18.27 29.75 -9.26
C LYS A 173 -18.09 30.34 -7.85
N ASN A 174 -18.31 29.55 -6.80
CA ASN A 174 -18.22 30.02 -5.41
C ASN A 174 -16.76 30.13 -4.92
N VAL A 175 -15.82 29.47 -5.61
CA VAL A 175 -14.38 29.50 -5.27
C VAL A 175 -13.82 30.92 -5.31
N GLY A 176 -14.29 31.77 -6.22
CA GLY A 176 -13.87 33.17 -6.31
C GLY A 176 -14.68 34.14 -5.44
N THR A 177 -15.76 33.67 -4.79
CA THR A 177 -16.66 34.52 -3.99
C THR A 177 -16.35 34.43 -2.50
N ILE A 178 -15.81 33.30 -2.05
CA ILE A 178 -15.47 33.03 -0.65
C ILE A 178 -13.96 33.27 -0.49
N THR A 179 -13.59 34.22 0.36
CA THR A 179 -12.20 34.58 0.61
C THR A 179 -11.53 33.57 1.55
N ASP A 180 -10.22 33.37 1.38
CA ASP A 180 -9.43 32.44 2.20
C ASP A 180 -9.59 32.71 3.71
N ASP A 181 -9.61 33.98 4.14
CA ASP A 181 -9.83 34.36 5.55
C ASP A 181 -11.15 33.83 6.14
N GLN A 182 -12.23 33.83 5.35
CA GLN A 182 -13.53 33.31 5.82
C GLN A 182 -13.49 31.79 6.02
N ILE A 183 -12.71 31.09 5.18
CA ILE A 183 -12.55 29.64 5.29
C ILE A 183 -11.70 29.32 6.52
N VAL A 184 -10.59 30.05 6.72
CA VAL A 184 -9.71 29.87 7.88
C VAL A 184 -10.43 30.16 9.19
N GLU A 185 -11.25 31.22 9.26
CA GLU A 185 -12.04 31.54 10.45
C GLU A 185 -13.00 30.40 10.82
N ARG A 186 -13.63 29.77 9.82
CA ARG A 186 -14.50 28.62 10.03
C ARG A 186 -13.75 27.36 10.45
N LEU A 187 -12.52 27.17 9.96
CA LEU A 187 -11.65 26.07 10.38
C LEU A 187 -11.18 26.22 11.81
N LEU A 188 -10.92 27.45 12.28
CA LEU A 188 -10.54 27.74 13.66
C LEU A 188 -11.71 27.64 14.64
N SER A 189 -12.94 27.81 14.16
CA SER A 189 -14.17 27.73 14.96
C SER A 189 -14.87 26.36 14.92
N SER A 190 -14.30 25.36 14.22
CA SER A 190 -14.87 24.01 14.08
C SER A 190 -14.33 23.02 15.11
#